data_AF-A0A954M3B7-F1
#
_entry.id   AF-A0A954M3B7-F1
#
_cell.length_a   1.000
_cell.length_b   1.000
_cell.length_c   1.000
_cell.angle_alpha   90.00
_cell.angle_beta   90.00
_cell.angle_gamma   90.00
#
_symmetry.space_group_name_H-M   'P 1'
#
loop_
_entity.id
_entity.type
_entity.pdbx_description
1 polymer ?
#
loop_
_entity_poly.entity_id
_entity_poly.type
_entity_poly.pdbx_seq_one_letter_code
_entity_poly.pdbx_strand_id
1 'polypeptide(L)'
;MQEAKNTGRALVRIGYDGSVHKFFKAARAEERFENELRVLQYLEEKGCEFVPRVLGYDRDQLELVTSNCGARVERMSEDKMQGIFAELESFGVRHDDPFLRNITYRASDGRFCVIDFEFATILDEEEQVSTATRAASDHMVDVSSAEQSSTLMLRWSGVTDRGKYRPNNEDDLLTVAFNQMDFIYLARNGEVPIGDFDYVFAVSDGMGGERSGEFASRFALDNITKLMPRRFRLSPVHNRSGIKDCLRDLFLGIHQQLTLLGETYEEGRSMGATLSMLWYVSGWFYYGHIGDSRIYHIPLGGKMHQLSEDHTHVGYLRRKGELNEREARFHPRKNVLTQSLGSNAQFVKPQIGEIKAHAGDRFVLVTDGVTDGLWDRGIEEQVLDPPKKIADLTPALRLVNTAIDEGGRDNTTAMVIEVVE
;
A
#
# COMPACT_ATOMS: atom_id res chain seq x y z
N MET A 1 -34.39 -3.85 -0.62
CA MET A 1 -33.12 -3.11 -0.50
C MET A 1 -31.99 -4.10 -0.57
N GLN A 2 -30.97 -3.83 -1.38
CA GLN A 2 -29.76 -4.63 -1.48
C GLN A 2 -28.64 -3.96 -0.68
N GLU A 3 -27.88 -4.72 0.09
CA GLU A 3 -26.68 -4.20 0.76
C GLU A 3 -25.58 -3.95 -0.28
N ALA A 4 -25.13 -2.70 -0.38
CA ALA A 4 -24.19 -2.27 -1.41
C ALA A 4 -22.79 -1.98 -0.85
N LYS A 5 -22.69 -1.52 0.40
CA LYS A 5 -21.42 -1.23 1.08
C LYS A 5 -21.65 -1.39 2.58
N ASN A 6 -20.84 -2.18 3.27
CA ASN A 6 -20.91 -2.30 4.73
C ASN A 6 -19.50 -2.13 5.28
N THR A 7 -19.24 -0.94 5.80
CA THR A 7 -17.95 -0.56 6.37
C THR A 7 -18.09 -0.37 7.87
N GLY A 8 -16.97 -0.29 8.59
CA GLY A 8 -16.99 0.05 10.01
C GLY A 8 -17.60 1.41 10.33
N ARG A 9 -17.75 2.30 9.34
CA ARG A 9 -18.16 3.71 9.49
C ARG A 9 -19.57 4.01 8.96
N ALA A 10 -20.06 3.24 8.00
CA ALA A 10 -21.39 3.39 7.43
C ALA A 10 -21.89 2.08 6.78
N LEU A 11 -23.21 1.86 6.84
CA LEU A 11 -23.92 0.83 6.08
C LEU A 11 -24.69 1.52 4.96
N VAL A 12 -24.44 1.12 3.71
CA VAL A 12 -25.13 1.63 2.52
C VAL A 12 -25.99 0.55 1.90
N ARG A 13 -27.26 0.88 1.68
CA ARG A 13 -28.24 0.04 1.01
C ARG A 13 -28.82 0.77 -0.19
N ILE A 14 -29.14 0.03 -1.23
CA ILE A 14 -29.83 0.58 -2.41
C ILE A 14 -31.30 0.17 -2.35
N GLY A 15 -32.18 1.16 -2.41
CA GLY A 15 -33.64 1.04 -2.51
C GLY A 15 -34.07 0.37 -3.83
N TYR A 16 -35.27 -0.22 -3.85
CA TYR A 16 -35.81 -0.81 -5.08
C TYR A 16 -36.14 0.25 -6.14
N ASP A 17 -36.33 1.49 -5.72
CA ASP A 17 -36.48 2.69 -6.54
C ASP A 17 -35.14 3.30 -6.99
N GLY A 18 -34.01 2.69 -6.60
CA GLY A 18 -32.67 3.15 -6.93
C GLY A 18 -32.11 4.20 -5.99
N SER A 19 -32.82 4.62 -4.93
CA SER A 19 -32.30 5.52 -3.90
C SER A 19 -31.16 4.88 -3.09
N VAL A 20 -30.24 5.68 -2.57
CA VAL A 20 -29.10 5.23 -1.77
C VAL A 20 -29.34 5.62 -0.32
N HIS A 21 -29.46 4.63 0.56
CA HIS A 21 -29.66 4.79 2.00
C HIS A 21 -28.34 4.56 2.73
N LYS A 22 -27.79 5.59 3.36
CA LYS A 22 -26.53 5.57 4.11
C LYS A 22 -26.82 5.74 5.60
N PHE A 23 -26.55 4.70 6.39
CA PHE A 23 -26.66 4.70 7.84
C PHE A 23 -25.28 4.88 8.46
N PHE A 24 -25.07 5.97 9.20
CA PHE A 24 -23.78 6.30 9.79
C PHE A 24 -23.62 5.55 11.12
N LYS A 25 -22.44 4.97 11.35
CA LYS A 25 -22.15 4.13 12.54
C LYS A 25 -20.77 4.47 13.10
N ALA A 26 -20.51 4.04 14.33
CA ALA A 26 -19.24 4.22 15.04
C ALA A 26 -18.93 5.67 15.45
N ALA A 27 -17.66 5.98 15.76
CA ALA A 27 -17.26 7.26 16.33
C ALA A 27 -17.64 8.44 15.41
N ARG A 28 -18.06 9.56 16.03
CA ARG A 28 -18.44 10.81 15.36
C ARG A 28 -19.44 10.61 14.21
N ALA A 29 -20.33 9.62 14.33
CA ALA A 29 -21.33 9.33 13.30
C ALA A 29 -22.29 10.51 13.09
N GLU A 30 -22.69 11.19 14.17
CA GLU A 30 -23.53 12.40 14.13
C GLU A 30 -22.82 13.56 13.43
N GLU A 31 -21.56 13.85 13.78
CA GLU A 31 -20.77 14.90 13.12
C GLU A 31 -20.58 14.64 11.62
N ARG A 32 -20.29 13.39 11.23
CA ARG A 32 -20.13 13.00 9.82
C ARG A 32 -21.44 13.07 9.04
N PHE A 33 -22.53 12.63 9.66
CA PHE A 33 -23.87 12.73 9.11
C PHE A 33 -24.23 14.20 8.85
N GLU A 34 -24.08 15.07 9.85
CA GLU A 34 -24.38 16.50 9.70
C GLU A 34 -23.44 17.17 8.68
N ASN A 35 -22.16 16.77 8.61
CA ASN A 35 -21.25 17.33 7.62
C ASN A 35 -21.66 16.96 6.19
N GLU A 36 -21.91 15.69 5.91
CA GLU A 36 -22.30 15.23 4.57
C GLU A 36 -23.65 15.81 4.15
N LEU A 37 -24.64 15.86 5.06
CA LEU A 37 -25.92 16.50 4.80
C LEU A 37 -25.75 17.98 4.43
N ARG A 38 -24.97 18.72 5.23
CA ARG A 38 -24.69 20.15 5.01
C ARG A 38 -23.99 20.41 3.68
N VAL A 39 -22.98 19.61 3.34
CA VAL A 39 -22.20 19.77 2.10
C VAL A 39 -23.06 19.46 0.87
N LEU A 40 -23.85 18.39 0.89
CA LEU A 40 -24.71 18.05 -0.24
C LEU A 40 -25.81 19.09 -0.47
N GLN A 41 -26.40 19.63 0.59
CA GLN A 41 -27.37 20.73 0.49
C GLN A 41 -26.75 22.00 -0.11
N TYR A 42 -25.53 22.35 0.31
CA TYR A 42 -24.80 23.49 -0.25
C TYR A 42 -24.51 23.30 -1.74
N LEU A 43 -24.04 22.12 -2.15
CA LEU A 43 -23.75 21.81 -3.55
C LEU A 43 -25.01 21.80 -4.42
N GLU A 44 -26.15 21.37 -3.87
CA GLU A 44 -27.45 21.44 -4.55
C GLU A 44 -27.88 22.91 -4.78
N GLU A 45 -27.71 23.79 -3.79
CA GLU A 45 -27.98 25.22 -3.92
C GLU A 45 -27.07 25.89 -4.98
N LYS A 46 -25.82 25.46 -5.07
CA LYS A 46 -24.85 25.91 -6.09
C LYS A 46 -25.08 25.30 -7.48
N GLY A 47 -26.06 24.41 -7.64
CA GLY A 47 -26.38 23.79 -8.94
C GLY A 47 -25.35 22.76 -9.41
N CYS A 48 -24.63 22.12 -8.49
CA CYS A 48 -23.67 21.07 -8.82
C CYS A 48 -24.39 19.76 -9.20
N GLU A 49 -24.39 19.41 -10.49
CA GLU A 49 -25.19 18.27 -11.01
C GLU A 49 -24.47 16.90 -10.98
N PHE A 50 -23.20 16.87 -10.58
CA PHE A 50 -22.38 15.65 -10.55
C PHE A 50 -22.12 15.10 -9.14
N VAL A 51 -23.03 15.37 -8.22
CA VAL A 51 -23.02 14.86 -6.84
C VAL A 51 -24.39 14.30 -6.48
N PRO A 52 -24.51 13.46 -5.42
CA PRO A 52 -25.80 12.96 -4.97
C PRO A 52 -26.72 14.09 -4.49
N ARG A 53 -27.99 14.05 -4.88
CA ARG A 53 -29.03 14.94 -4.33
C ARG A 53 -29.63 14.33 -3.08
N VAL A 54 -29.92 15.15 -2.07
CA VAL A 54 -30.57 14.70 -0.85
C VAL A 54 -32.06 14.47 -1.12
N LEU A 55 -32.53 13.24 -0.90
CA LEU A 55 -33.93 12.84 -1.07
C LEU A 55 -34.67 12.80 0.27
N GLY A 56 -33.94 12.58 1.37
CA GLY A 56 -34.47 12.53 2.73
C GLY A 56 -33.38 12.21 3.74
N TYR A 57 -33.68 12.36 5.03
CA TYR A 57 -32.78 11.99 6.12
C TYR A 57 -33.55 11.76 7.43
N ASP A 58 -32.97 10.99 8.34
CA ASP A 58 -33.45 10.74 9.70
C ASP A 58 -32.28 10.93 10.69
N ARG A 59 -32.38 11.94 11.56
CA ARG A 59 -31.33 12.28 12.54
C ARG A 59 -31.25 11.28 13.69
N ASP A 60 -32.37 10.66 14.07
CA ASP A 60 -32.41 9.70 15.17
C ASP A 60 -31.77 8.37 14.75
N GLN A 61 -31.95 7.98 13.48
CA GLN A 61 -31.33 6.80 12.88
C GLN A 61 -29.97 7.06 12.24
N LEU A 62 -29.54 8.32 12.16
CA LEU A 62 -28.40 8.77 11.37
C LEU A 62 -28.44 8.18 9.96
N GLU A 63 -29.58 8.34 9.28
CA GLU A 63 -29.82 7.86 7.92
C GLU A 63 -29.85 9.04 6.95
N LEU A 64 -29.05 8.97 5.89
CA LEU A 64 -29.10 9.90 4.76
C LEU A 64 -29.54 9.15 3.50
N VAL A 65 -30.57 9.66 2.83
CA VAL A 65 -31.11 9.10 1.59
C VAL A 65 -30.74 10.03 0.43
N THR A 66 -30.00 9.53 -0.55
CA THR A 66 -29.56 10.32 -1.71
C THR A 66 -29.94 9.68 -3.04
N SER A 67 -29.88 10.47 -4.11
CA SER A 67 -29.94 9.94 -5.48
C SER A 67 -28.72 9.05 -5.76
N ASN A 68 -28.87 8.08 -6.66
CA ASN A 68 -27.78 7.25 -7.13
C ASN A 68 -26.97 7.94 -8.24
N CYS A 69 -25.65 7.93 -8.10
CA CYS A 69 -24.70 8.60 -9.00
C CYS A 69 -23.97 7.61 -9.94
N GLY A 70 -24.54 6.43 -10.18
CA GLY A 70 -24.03 5.47 -11.16
C GLY A 70 -23.10 4.41 -10.57
N ALA A 71 -22.36 3.73 -11.46
CA ALA A 71 -21.52 2.59 -11.10
C ALA A 71 -20.12 3.02 -10.66
N ARG A 72 -19.44 2.21 -9.84
CA ARG A 72 -18.06 2.49 -9.44
C ARG A 72 -17.11 2.47 -10.63
N VAL A 73 -16.11 3.34 -10.61
CA VAL A 73 -15.06 3.39 -11.63
C VAL A 73 -13.86 2.56 -11.15
N GLU A 74 -13.45 1.58 -11.95
CA GLU A 74 -12.32 0.69 -11.61
C GLU A 74 -10.95 1.28 -12.00
N ARG A 75 -10.92 2.13 -13.03
CA ARG A 75 -9.69 2.74 -13.55
C ARG A 75 -9.96 4.16 -14.06
N MET A 76 -9.07 5.09 -13.75
CA MET A 76 -9.07 6.47 -14.25
C MET A 76 -7.63 7.00 -14.23
N SER A 77 -7.27 7.87 -15.19
CA SER A 77 -5.99 8.59 -15.14
C SER A 77 -6.00 9.64 -14.03
N GLU A 78 -4.83 9.94 -13.48
CA GLU A 78 -4.67 10.96 -12.43
C GLU A 78 -5.15 12.34 -12.90
N ASP A 79 -4.78 12.77 -14.10
CA ASP A 79 -5.21 14.07 -14.67
C ASP A 79 -6.74 14.22 -14.71
N LYS A 80 -7.44 13.13 -15.05
CA LYS A 80 -8.90 13.13 -15.14
C LYS A 80 -9.54 13.15 -13.76
N MET A 81 -8.94 12.46 -12.79
CA MET A 81 -9.38 12.47 -11.40
C MET A 81 -9.20 13.85 -10.77
N GLN A 82 -8.01 14.45 -10.95
CA GLN A 82 -7.71 15.81 -10.51
C GLN A 82 -8.68 16.82 -11.13
N GLY A 83 -8.98 16.69 -12.43
CA GLY A 83 -9.95 17.54 -13.12
C GLY A 83 -11.35 17.50 -12.51
N ILE A 84 -11.83 16.33 -12.08
CA ILE A 84 -13.16 16.17 -11.46
C ILE A 84 -13.21 16.84 -10.08
N PHE A 85 -12.18 16.67 -9.25
CA PHE A 85 -12.13 17.32 -7.93
C PHE A 85 -11.87 18.83 -8.03
N ALA A 86 -11.09 19.27 -9.02
CA ALA A 86 -10.93 20.70 -9.32
C ALA A 86 -12.24 21.34 -9.81
N GLU A 87 -13.05 20.62 -10.60
CA GLU A 87 -14.40 21.06 -10.96
C GLU A 87 -15.27 21.24 -9.71
N LEU A 88 -15.20 20.34 -8.73
CA LEU A 88 -15.93 20.45 -7.46
C LEU A 88 -15.51 21.68 -6.64
N GLU A 89 -14.22 22.00 -6.59
CA GLU A 89 -13.72 23.20 -5.90
C GLU A 89 -14.29 24.49 -6.50
N SER A 90 -14.58 24.52 -7.80
CA SER A 90 -15.24 25.67 -8.44
C SER A 90 -16.67 25.93 -7.92
N PHE A 91 -17.30 24.94 -7.30
CA PHE A 91 -18.58 25.07 -6.60
C PHE A 91 -18.41 25.47 -5.13
N GLY A 92 -17.19 25.74 -4.67
CA GLY A 92 -16.90 26.17 -3.31
C GLY A 92 -16.75 25.04 -2.30
N VAL A 93 -16.52 23.80 -2.76
CA VAL A 93 -16.31 22.64 -1.89
C VAL A 93 -15.02 21.92 -2.25
N ARG A 94 -14.13 21.75 -1.28
CA ARG A 94 -12.98 20.85 -1.41
C ARG A 94 -13.35 19.48 -0.83
N HIS A 95 -13.08 18.44 -1.61
CA HIS A 95 -13.17 17.07 -1.11
C HIS A 95 -11.83 16.67 -0.49
N ASP A 96 -11.79 16.46 0.82
CA ASP A 96 -10.54 16.15 1.54
C ASP A 96 -10.14 14.66 1.41
N ASP A 97 -10.72 13.96 0.42
CA ASP A 97 -10.49 12.55 0.11
C ASP A 97 -10.58 12.28 -1.42
N PRO A 98 -9.72 12.90 -2.26
CA PRO A 98 -9.88 12.92 -3.71
C PRO A 98 -9.39 11.63 -4.40
N PHE A 99 -9.96 10.47 -4.03
CA PHE A 99 -9.59 9.17 -4.58
C PHE A 99 -10.66 8.58 -5.50
N LEU A 100 -10.24 7.68 -6.39
CA LEU A 100 -11.10 6.97 -7.34
C LEU A 100 -12.30 6.26 -6.70
N ARG A 101 -12.18 5.79 -5.44
CA ARG A 101 -13.28 5.14 -4.72
C ARG A 101 -14.49 6.05 -4.46
N ASN A 102 -14.27 7.37 -4.48
CA ASN A 102 -15.28 8.41 -4.32
C ASN A 102 -15.78 8.92 -5.68
N ILE A 103 -15.41 8.24 -6.78
CA ILE A 103 -15.88 8.54 -8.12
C ILE A 103 -16.75 7.40 -8.64
N THR A 104 -17.93 7.77 -9.12
CA THR A 104 -18.83 6.91 -9.87
C THR A 104 -19.03 7.44 -11.29
N TYR A 105 -19.54 6.60 -12.17
CA TYR A 105 -19.87 6.95 -13.55
C TYR A 105 -21.37 6.75 -13.78
N ARG A 106 -22.06 7.84 -14.09
CA ARG A 106 -23.49 7.87 -14.39
C ARG A 106 -23.71 7.71 -15.89
N ALA A 107 -24.14 6.52 -16.30
CA ALA A 107 -24.28 6.18 -17.71
C ALA A 107 -25.41 6.94 -18.44
N SER A 108 -26.41 7.47 -17.72
CA SER A 108 -27.56 8.17 -18.32
C SER A 108 -27.19 9.47 -19.03
N ASP A 109 -26.15 10.16 -18.57
CA ASP A 109 -25.65 11.43 -19.12
C ASP A 109 -24.14 11.41 -19.39
N GLY A 110 -23.47 10.28 -19.16
CA GLY A 110 -22.05 10.10 -19.43
C GLY A 110 -21.13 10.89 -18.50
N ARG A 111 -21.61 11.25 -17.30
CA ARG A 111 -20.89 12.11 -16.36
C ARG A 111 -20.24 11.32 -15.22
N PHE A 112 -19.03 11.71 -14.84
CA PHE A 112 -18.41 11.25 -13.60
C PHE A 112 -18.97 12.03 -12.43
N CYS A 113 -19.28 11.35 -11.33
CA CYS A 113 -19.85 11.95 -10.15
C CYS A 113 -18.97 11.72 -8.94
N VAL A 114 -18.92 12.71 -8.06
CA VAL A 114 -18.23 12.62 -6.76
C VAL A 114 -19.25 12.20 -5.71
N ILE A 115 -18.89 11.24 -4.86
CA ILE A 115 -19.73 10.69 -3.79
C ILE A 115 -18.94 10.64 -2.46
N ASP A 116 -19.64 10.44 -1.34
CA ASP A 116 -19.04 10.24 0.00
C ASP A 116 -18.43 11.53 0.60
N PHE A 117 -19.30 12.52 0.90
CA PHE A 117 -18.89 13.85 1.39
C PHE A 117 -18.72 13.94 2.92
N GLU A 118 -18.47 12.82 3.59
CA GLU A 118 -18.20 12.81 5.05
C GLU A 118 -16.99 13.70 5.40
N PHE A 119 -16.02 13.77 4.49
CA PHE A 119 -14.78 14.53 4.61
C PHE A 119 -14.68 15.55 3.47
N ALA A 120 -15.58 16.53 3.49
CA ALA A 120 -15.55 17.66 2.58
C ALA A 120 -15.68 18.97 3.36
N THR A 121 -15.01 20.00 2.84
CA THR A 121 -14.93 21.34 3.43
C THR A 121 -15.56 22.35 2.48
N ILE A 122 -16.52 23.14 2.98
CA ILE A 122 -17.05 24.31 2.25
C ILE A 122 -16.01 25.43 2.42
N LEU A 123 -15.54 25.98 1.31
CA LEU A 123 -14.53 27.02 1.25
C LEU A 123 -15.18 28.40 1.41
N ASP A 124 -14.61 29.25 2.26
CA ASP A 124 -15.05 30.65 2.43
C ASP A 124 -14.72 31.48 1.17
N GLU A 125 -15.44 32.59 0.96
CA GLU A 125 -15.33 33.43 -0.26
C GLU A 125 -13.91 33.95 -0.54
N GLU A 126 -13.04 34.05 0.48
CA GLU A 126 -11.64 34.47 0.33
C GLU A 126 -10.72 33.37 -0.26
N GLU A 127 -11.03 32.08 -0.05
CA GLU A 127 -10.24 30.96 -0.59
C GLU A 127 -10.58 30.67 -2.06
N GLN A 128 -11.81 30.95 -2.49
CA GLN A 128 -12.31 30.73 -3.85
C GLN A 128 -11.67 31.67 -4.89
N VAL A 129 -11.13 32.81 -4.48
CA VAL A 129 -10.45 33.78 -5.37
C VAL A 129 -8.98 33.41 -5.62
N SER A 130 -8.39 32.56 -4.77
CA SER A 130 -6.96 32.23 -4.81
C SER A 130 -6.57 31.16 -5.86
N THR A 131 -7.54 30.38 -6.35
CA THR A 131 -7.31 29.25 -7.28
C THR A 131 -7.35 29.62 -8.77
N ALA A 132 -7.70 30.86 -9.13
CA ALA A 132 -7.69 31.31 -10.52
C ALA A 132 -6.38 32.00 -10.97
N THR A 133 -5.46 32.32 -10.06
CA THR A 133 -4.26 33.12 -10.39
C THR A 133 -3.03 32.71 -9.59
N ARG A 134 -2.44 31.54 -9.88
CA ARG A 134 -1.06 31.24 -9.46
C ARG A 134 -0.26 30.64 -10.61
N ALA A 135 -0.04 31.48 -11.62
CA ALA A 135 1.18 31.47 -12.42
C ALA A 135 1.86 32.84 -12.21
N ALA A 136 3.16 32.79 -11.93
CA ALA A 136 4.13 33.89 -11.84
C ALA A 136 4.43 34.54 -10.46
N SER A 137 5.71 34.37 -10.11
CA SER A 137 6.66 35.27 -9.40
C SER A 137 6.56 35.54 -7.89
N ASP A 138 7.58 35.00 -7.20
CA ASP A 138 8.54 35.67 -6.29
C ASP A 138 8.13 36.95 -5.55
N HIS A 139 8.16 36.91 -4.21
CA HIS A 139 9.19 37.62 -3.44
C HIS A 139 9.25 37.23 -1.96
N MET A 140 10.47 37.33 -1.43
CA MET A 140 10.91 37.04 -0.07
C MET A 140 10.24 37.94 0.98
N VAL A 141 9.95 37.38 2.15
CA VAL A 141 10.01 38.11 3.44
C VAL A 141 10.66 37.22 4.50
N ASP A 142 11.67 37.81 5.13
CA ASP A 142 12.44 37.31 6.27
C ASP A 142 11.60 37.33 7.55
N VAL A 143 11.51 36.18 8.24
CA VAL A 143 11.13 36.13 9.67
C VAL A 143 12.05 35.14 10.38
N SER A 144 12.83 35.72 11.27
CA SER A 144 13.81 35.09 12.14
C SER A 144 13.24 34.03 13.08
N SER A 145 13.98 32.93 13.18
CA SER A 145 14.17 32.05 14.34
C SER A 145 12.91 31.45 14.98
N ALA A 146 12.45 30.34 14.40
CA ALA A 146 11.94 29.20 15.16
C ALA A 146 12.83 28.00 14.81
N GLU A 147 13.27 27.25 15.81
CA GLU A 147 14.10 26.06 15.65
C GLU A 147 13.48 25.13 14.60
N GLN A 148 14.14 24.98 13.44
CA GLN A 148 13.80 24.00 12.43
C GLN A 148 14.05 22.61 13.02
N SER A 149 13.04 22.04 13.65
CA SER A 149 12.98 20.58 13.82
C SER A 149 12.77 20.00 12.42
N SER A 150 13.82 19.46 11.81
CA SER A 150 13.72 18.72 10.55
C SER A 150 12.75 17.56 10.74
N THR A 151 11.62 17.61 10.03
CA THR A 151 10.61 16.54 10.10
C THR A 151 11.09 15.39 9.23
N LEU A 152 11.51 14.28 9.86
CA LEU A 152 11.85 13.09 9.11
C LEU A 152 10.65 12.61 8.28
N MET A 153 10.91 12.17 7.05
CA MET A 153 9.93 11.61 6.14
C MET A 153 10.32 10.19 5.73
N LEU A 154 9.33 9.37 5.40
CA LEU A 154 9.54 8.15 4.65
C LEU A 154 9.20 8.41 3.19
N ARG A 155 10.15 8.20 2.30
CA ARG A 155 9.94 8.20 0.85
C ARG A 155 10.10 6.78 0.33
N TRP A 156 9.26 6.36 -0.60
CA TRP A 156 9.38 5.04 -1.19
C TRP A 156 9.02 5.00 -2.67
N SER A 157 9.51 3.97 -3.33
CA SER A 157 9.12 3.58 -4.68
C SER A 157 8.94 2.08 -4.77
N GLY A 158 7.98 1.63 -5.56
CA GLY A 158 7.59 0.23 -5.66
C GLY A 158 7.17 -0.11 -7.07
N VAL A 159 7.75 -1.16 -7.64
CA VAL A 159 7.48 -1.61 -9.00
C VAL A 159 7.39 -3.13 -9.01
N THR A 160 6.39 -3.65 -9.72
CA THR A 160 6.26 -5.07 -10.04
C THR A 160 6.01 -5.18 -11.53
N ASP A 161 6.70 -6.10 -12.18
CA ASP A 161 6.57 -6.39 -13.60
C ASP A 161 6.59 -7.89 -13.84
N ARG A 162 5.86 -8.32 -14.86
CA ARG A 162 5.71 -9.72 -15.23
C ARG A 162 7.04 -10.35 -15.71
N GLY A 163 7.98 -9.54 -16.18
CA GLY A 163 9.15 -10.00 -16.91
C GLY A 163 8.82 -10.33 -18.37
N LYS A 164 9.84 -10.80 -19.10
CA LYS A 164 9.79 -11.03 -20.56
C LYS A 164 9.06 -12.31 -20.94
N TYR A 165 9.12 -13.33 -20.10
CA TYR A 165 8.76 -14.71 -20.49
C TYR A 165 7.55 -15.29 -19.75
N ARG A 166 7.19 -14.76 -18.57
CA ARG A 166 6.05 -15.28 -17.80
C ARG A 166 4.71 -14.83 -18.41
N PRO A 167 3.67 -15.68 -18.40
CA PRO A 167 2.35 -15.33 -18.95
C PRO A 167 1.53 -14.43 -18.01
N ASN A 168 1.75 -14.52 -16.71
CA ASN A 168 1.09 -13.80 -15.62
C ASN A 168 2.12 -13.29 -14.60
N ASN A 169 1.70 -12.34 -13.75
CA ASN A 169 2.52 -11.82 -12.66
C ASN A 169 2.02 -12.41 -11.33
N GLU A 170 2.81 -13.31 -10.75
CA GLU A 170 2.56 -13.97 -9.47
C GLU A 170 3.18 -13.20 -8.30
N ASP A 171 3.97 -12.16 -8.57
CA ASP A 171 4.43 -11.22 -7.56
C ASP A 171 3.37 -10.16 -7.25
N ASP A 172 3.39 -9.68 -6.01
CA ASP A 172 2.71 -8.45 -5.66
C ASP A 172 3.45 -7.68 -4.55
N LEU A 173 3.05 -6.41 -4.35
CA LEU A 173 3.61 -5.53 -3.34
C LEU A 173 2.51 -4.74 -2.62
N LEU A 174 2.78 -4.36 -1.38
CA LEU A 174 1.84 -3.66 -0.52
C LEU A 174 2.54 -2.52 0.23
N THR A 175 1.86 -1.37 0.29
CA THR A 175 2.23 -0.28 1.19
C THR A 175 0.99 0.21 1.92
N VAL A 176 1.04 0.22 3.26
CA VAL A 176 -0.08 0.65 4.10
C VAL A 176 0.42 1.52 5.24
N ALA A 177 -0.37 2.52 5.60
CA ALA A 177 -0.22 3.29 6.83
C ALA A 177 -1.37 2.95 7.77
N PHE A 178 -1.12 2.79 9.06
CA PHE A 178 -2.18 2.56 10.02
C PHE A 178 -1.83 3.09 11.41
N ASN A 179 -2.86 3.36 12.20
CA ASN A 179 -2.75 3.67 13.62
C ASN A 179 -3.96 3.06 14.35
N GLN A 180 -4.27 3.52 15.55
CA GLN A 180 -5.41 3.00 16.32
C GLN A 180 -6.77 3.27 15.65
N MET A 181 -6.89 4.32 14.83
CA MET A 181 -8.15 4.83 14.28
C MET A 181 -8.30 4.59 12.77
N ASP A 182 -7.18 4.60 12.05
CA ASP A 182 -7.13 4.65 10.60
C ASP A 182 -6.26 3.52 10.03
N PHE A 183 -6.63 3.08 8.82
CA PHE A 183 -5.88 2.14 8.01
C PHE A 183 -6.00 2.58 6.55
N ILE A 184 -4.87 2.83 5.90
CA ILE A 184 -4.78 3.50 4.61
C ILE A 184 -3.89 2.67 3.70
N TYR A 185 -4.40 2.31 2.52
CA TYR A 185 -3.55 1.80 1.44
C TYR A 185 -2.86 2.97 0.77
N LEU A 186 -1.54 2.92 0.71
CA LEU A 186 -0.71 3.95 0.10
C LEU A 186 -0.37 3.56 -1.35
N ALA A 187 -0.08 4.56 -2.17
CA ALA A 187 0.37 4.34 -3.54
C ALA A 187 1.73 3.61 -3.56
N ARG A 188 2.06 3.00 -4.70
CA ARG A 188 3.32 2.27 -4.88
C ARG A 188 4.55 3.16 -4.77
N ASN A 189 4.40 4.45 -5.08
CA ASN A 189 5.41 5.48 -4.87
C ASN A 189 4.78 6.58 -4.04
N GLY A 190 5.56 7.18 -3.15
CA GLY A 190 5.07 8.28 -2.33
C GLY A 190 6.08 8.75 -1.31
N GLU A 191 5.69 9.78 -0.59
CA GLU A 191 6.42 10.28 0.56
C GLU A 191 5.43 10.74 1.63
N VAL A 192 5.78 10.51 2.89
CA VAL A 192 4.95 10.87 4.04
C VAL A 192 5.83 11.35 5.19
N PRO A 193 5.39 12.37 5.94
CA PRO A 193 6.04 12.70 7.20
C PRO A 193 5.93 11.54 8.17
N ILE A 194 7.01 11.25 8.87
CA ILE A 194 6.99 10.36 10.02
C ILE A 194 6.17 11.07 11.10
N GLY A 195 4.99 10.53 11.37
CA GLY A 195 4.04 11.07 12.34
C GLY A 195 3.37 9.95 13.15
N ASP A 196 2.06 10.09 13.37
CA ASP A 196 1.28 9.19 14.24
C ASP A 196 0.89 7.85 13.60
N PHE A 197 1.41 7.57 12.40
CA PHE A 197 1.14 6.34 11.68
C PHE A 197 2.32 5.39 11.75
N ASP A 198 1.99 4.11 11.86
CA ASP A 198 2.87 3.03 11.51
C ASP A 198 2.79 2.75 10.02
N TYR A 199 3.89 2.31 9.41
CA TYR A 199 3.94 2.03 7.98
C TYR A 199 4.42 0.62 7.70
N VAL A 200 3.71 -0.11 6.85
CA VAL A 200 4.12 -1.44 6.39
C VAL A 200 4.40 -1.42 4.91
N PHE A 201 5.53 -2.01 4.56
CA PHE A 201 6.03 -2.22 3.21
C PHE A 201 6.25 -3.71 3.03
N ALA A 202 5.68 -4.32 2.02
CA ALA A 202 5.81 -5.76 1.82
C ALA A 202 5.89 -6.13 0.34
N VAL A 203 6.60 -7.22 0.06
CA VAL A 203 6.62 -7.90 -1.24
C VAL A 203 6.33 -9.38 -1.01
N SER A 204 5.68 -10.00 -1.98
CA SER A 204 5.34 -11.41 -1.96
C SER A 204 5.45 -11.98 -3.36
N ASP A 205 6.06 -13.16 -3.46
CA ASP A 205 6.18 -13.96 -4.67
C ASP A 205 5.34 -15.23 -4.49
N GLY A 206 4.38 -15.41 -5.40
CA GLY A 206 3.41 -16.49 -5.36
C GLY A 206 3.89 -17.72 -6.13
N MET A 207 3.56 -18.90 -5.62
CA MET A 207 3.84 -20.17 -6.29
C MET A 207 2.69 -21.16 -6.17
N GLY A 208 2.72 -22.19 -7.02
CA GLY A 208 1.71 -23.24 -7.05
C GLY A 208 1.02 -23.44 -8.40
N GLY A 209 1.52 -22.79 -9.47
CA GLY A 209 0.95 -22.75 -10.81
C GLY A 209 0.29 -21.39 -11.09
N GLU A 210 0.17 -21.01 -12.37
CA GLU A 210 -0.09 -19.62 -12.79
C GLU A 210 -1.19 -18.89 -11.99
N ARG A 211 -2.39 -19.47 -11.92
CA ARG A 211 -3.52 -18.83 -11.21
C ARG A 211 -3.42 -18.93 -9.69
N SER A 212 -2.78 -19.98 -9.18
CA SER A 212 -2.67 -20.22 -7.74
C SER A 212 -1.59 -19.35 -7.12
N GLY A 213 -0.49 -19.08 -7.82
CA GLY A 213 0.58 -18.19 -7.36
C GLY A 213 0.11 -16.74 -7.21
N GLU A 214 -0.49 -16.16 -8.25
CA GLU A 214 -1.05 -14.79 -8.20
C GLU A 214 -2.06 -14.61 -7.07
N PHE A 215 -2.89 -15.63 -6.81
CA PHE A 215 -3.79 -15.60 -5.68
C PHE A 215 -3.04 -15.69 -4.34
N ALA A 216 -2.04 -16.57 -4.23
CA ALA A 216 -1.29 -16.80 -2.99
C ALA A 216 -0.58 -15.54 -2.49
N SER A 217 0.13 -14.82 -3.37
CA SER A 217 0.88 -13.63 -3.00
C SER A 217 -0.06 -12.50 -2.58
N ARG A 218 -1.11 -12.24 -3.37
CA ARG A 218 -2.18 -11.29 -2.99
C ARG A 218 -2.83 -11.66 -1.67
N PHE A 219 -3.14 -12.93 -1.46
CA PHE A 219 -3.74 -13.40 -0.23
C PHE A 219 -2.82 -13.16 0.97
N ALA A 220 -1.51 -13.41 0.81
CA ALA A 220 -0.54 -13.15 1.87
C ALA A 220 -0.54 -11.66 2.25
N LEU A 221 -0.46 -10.76 1.27
CA LEU A 221 -0.47 -9.31 1.49
C LEU A 221 -1.81 -8.81 2.06
N ASP A 222 -2.93 -9.27 1.54
CA ASP A 222 -4.27 -8.92 2.05
C ASP A 222 -4.45 -9.34 3.51
N ASN A 223 -3.85 -10.45 3.93
CA ASN A 223 -3.99 -10.90 5.31
C ASN A 223 -3.09 -10.15 6.29
N ILE A 224 -2.06 -9.43 5.82
CA ILE A 224 -1.40 -8.38 6.62
C ILE A 224 -2.47 -7.39 7.08
N THR A 225 -3.30 -6.90 6.16
CA THR A 225 -4.29 -5.87 6.47
C THR A 225 -5.49 -6.39 7.25
N LYS A 226 -5.75 -7.70 7.27
CA LYS A 226 -6.86 -8.30 8.04
C LYS A 226 -6.44 -8.68 9.45
N LEU A 227 -5.22 -9.18 9.62
CA LEU A 227 -4.72 -9.70 10.90
C LEU A 227 -4.04 -8.61 11.74
N MET A 228 -3.40 -7.63 11.09
CA MET A 228 -2.69 -6.54 11.77
C MET A 228 -3.64 -5.51 12.43
N PRO A 229 -4.80 -5.12 11.89
CA PRO A 229 -5.66 -4.15 12.60
C PRO A 229 -6.43 -4.72 13.78
N ARG A 230 -6.56 -6.05 13.92
CA ARG A 230 -7.41 -6.67 14.96
C ARG A 230 -6.67 -6.92 16.27
N ARG A 231 -5.41 -7.35 16.23
CA ARG A 231 -4.61 -7.64 17.43
C ARG A 231 -3.90 -6.41 18.00
N PHE A 232 -3.57 -5.45 17.15
CA PHE A 232 -2.72 -4.31 17.50
C PHE A 232 -3.49 -3.14 18.15
N ARG A 233 -4.83 -3.12 18.00
CA ARG A 233 -5.72 -2.23 18.78
C ARG A 233 -5.93 -2.68 20.24
N LEU A 234 -5.59 -3.92 20.57
CA LEU A 234 -5.90 -4.55 21.87
C LEU A 234 -4.69 -4.69 22.79
N SER A 235 -3.47 -4.47 22.29
CA SER A 235 -2.26 -4.60 23.10
C SER A 235 -1.85 -3.23 23.62
N PRO A 236 -1.97 -2.94 24.92
CA PRO A 236 -1.25 -1.82 25.47
C PRO A 236 0.25 -2.11 25.28
N VAL A 237 1.00 -1.07 24.98
CA VAL A 237 2.47 -1.02 24.92
C VAL A 237 3.09 -1.26 23.53
N HIS A 238 3.55 -0.15 22.95
CA HIS A 238 4.69 -0.04 22.03
C HIS A 238 6.00 -0.52 22.71
N ASN A 239 6.00 -1.72 23.29
CA ASN A 239 7.22 -2.36 23.78
C ASN A 239 7.81 -3.13 22.61
N ARG A 240 9.09 -2.93 22.32
CA ARG A 240 9.78 -3.56 21.19
C ARG A 240 9.64 -5.09 21.17
N SER A 241 9.56 -5.72 22.35
CA SER A 241 9.33 -7.16 22.45
C SER A 241 7.98 -7.60 21.88
N GLY A 242 6.92 -6.82 22.12
CA GLY A 242 5.57 -7.18 21.67
C GLY A 242 5.43 -7.14 20.15
N ILE A 243 6.10 -6.17 19.49
CA ILE A 243 6.06 -6.01 18.03
C ILE A 243 6.61 -7.25 17.31
N LYS A 244 7.73 -7.81 17.79
CA LYS A 244 8.31 -9.03 17.21
C LYS A 244 7.40 -10.24 17.38
N ASP A 245 6.74 -10.37 18.53
CA ASP A 245 5.78 -11.45 18.75
C ASP A 245 4.55 -11.29 17.85
N CYS A 246 4.09 -10.06 17.65
CA CYS A 246 2.98 -9.79 16.75
C CYS A 246 3.33 -10.08 15.28
N LEU A 247 4.55 -9.76 14.82
CA LEU A 247 5.02 -10.20 13.49
C LEU A 247 5.03 -11.73 13.39
N ARG A 248 5.47 -12.43 14.42
CA ARG A 248 5.46 -13.90 14.43
C ARG A 248 4.05 -14.45 14.28
N ASP A 249 3.13 -13.94 15.09
CA ASP A 249 1.72 -14.30 15.04
C ASP A 249 1.08 -13.98 13.68
N LEU A 250 1.46 -12.86 13.07
CA LEU A 250 0.98 -12.48 11.75
C LEU A 250 1.39 -13.52 10.69
N PHE A 251 2.68 -13.85 10.62
CA PHE A 251 3.17 -14.85 9.66
C PHE A 251 2.56 -16.23 9.89
N LEU A 252 2.44 -16.66 11.15
CA LEU A 252 1.79 -17.93 11.49
C LEU A 252 0.30 -17.94 11.12
N GLY A 253 -0.40 -16.82 11.35
CA GLY A 253 -1.81 -16.66 10.97
C GLY A 253 -2.03 -16.70 9.47
N ILE A 254 -1.19 -16.00 8.69
CA ILE A 254 -1.25 -16.04 7.22
C ILE A 254 -0.97 -17.47 6.72
N HIS A 255 0.06 -18.12 7.26
CA HIS A 255 0.40 -19.51 6.92
C HIS A 255 -0.76 -20.46 7.18
N GLN A 256 -1.39 -20.38 8.36
CA GLN A 256 -2.53 -21.21 8.72
C GLN A 256 -3.71 -21.02 7.76
N GLN A 257 -4.01 -19.77 7.38
CA GLN A 257 -5.11 -19.47 6.48
C GLN A 257 -4.86 -19.95 5.05
N LEU A 258 -3.63 -19.79 4.53
CA LEU A 258 -3.25 -20.33 3.22
C LEU A 258 -3.30 -21.86 3.21
N THR A 259 -2.82 -22.51 4.28
CA THR A 259 -2.84 -23.98 4.42
C THR A 259 -4.27 -24.51 4.41
N LEU A 260 -5.16 -23.90 5.21
CA LEU A 260 -6.58 -24.26 5.24
C LEU A 260 -7.25 -24.12 3.86
N LEU A 261 -6.91 -23.05 3.12
CA LEU A 261 -7.44 -22.86 1.78
C LEU A 261 -6.96 -23.96 0.81
N GLY A 262 -5.68 -24.32 0.88
CA GLY A 262 -5.10 -25.40 0.06
C GLY A 262 -5.62 -26.79 0.41
N GLU A 263 -6.04 -27.02 1.66
CA GLU A 263 -6.73 -28.26 2.06
C GLU A 263 -8.18 -28.33 1.54
N THR A 264 -8.81 -27.16 1.37
CA THR A 264 -10.23 -27.05 1.00
C THR A 264 -10.46 -27.15 -0.51
N TYR A 265 -9.55 -26.61 -1.32
CA TYR A 265 -9.66 -26.57 -2.78
C TYR A 265 -8.54 -27.39 -3.44
N GLU A 266 -8.90 -28.28 -4.36
CA GLU A 266 -7.93 -29.17 -5.02
C GLU A 266 -6.89 -28.38 -5.84
N GLU A 267 -7.33 -27.30 -6.48
CA GLU A 267 -6.50 -26.34 -7.23
C GLU A 267 -5.58 -25.50 -6.31
N GLY A 268 -5.86 -25.48 -5.01
CA GLY A 268 -5.11 -24.74 -3.99
C GLY A 268 -4.04 -25.56 -3.27
N ARG A 269 -3.96 -26.88 -3.47
CA ARG A 269 -3.07 -27.77 -2.69
C ARG A 269 -1.59 -27.39 -2.74
N SER A 270 -1.12 -26.87 -3.87
CA SER A 270 0.28 -26.44 -4.06
C SER A 270 0.49 -24.95 -3.81
N MET A 271 -0.57 -24.21 -3.47
CA MET A 271 -0.55 -22.76 -3.34
C MET A 271 0.32 -22.33 -2.17
N GLY A 272 1.33 -21.53 -2.44
CA GLY A 272 2.17 -20.93 -1.42
C GLY A 272 2.71 -19.60 -1.86
N ALA A 273 3.30 -18.86 -0.93
CA ALA A 273 3.92 -17.59 -1.23
C ALA A 273 5.13 -17.33 -0.33
N THR A 274 6.08 -16.55 -0.83
CA THR A 274 7.06 -15.86 -0.01
C THR A 274 6.38 -14.65 0.66
N LEU A 275 6.97 -14.14 1.74
CA LEU A 275 6.59 -12.85 2.27
C LEU A 275 7.81 -12.21 2.90
N SER A 276 8.15 -11.02 2.43
CA SER A 276 9.16 -10.15 3.02
C SER A 276 8.52 -8.82 3.34
N MET A 277 8.63 -8.36 4.58
CA MET A 277 8.01 -7.10 5.00
C MET A 277 8.88 -6.31 5.95
N LEU A 278 8.72 -4.99 5.87
CA LEU A 278 9.16 -4.00 6.85
C LEU A 278 7.95 -3.35 7.50
N TRP A 279 8.06 -3.10 8.79
CA TRP A 279 7.09 -2.39 9.59
C TRP A 279 7.79 -1.30 10.39
N TYR A 280 7.56 -0.06 9.99
CA TYR A 280 8.05 1.12 10.68
C TYR A 280 7.13 1.46 11.86
N VAL A 281 7.70 1.50 13.06
CA VAL A 281 7.03 1.88 14.32
C VAL A 281 7.99 2.72 15.16
N SER A 282 7.60 3.95 15.48
CA SER A 282 8.31 4.82 16.43
C SER A 282 9.84 4.91 16.21
N GLY A 283 10.29 5.08 14.97
CA GLY A 283 11.72 5.21 14.63
C GLY A 283 12.48 3.89 14.45
N TRP A 284 11.77 2.76 14.37
CA TRP A 284 12.36 1.43 14.17
C TRP A 284 11.69 0.75 12.99
N PHE A 285 12.48 0.10 12.15
CA PHE A 285 12.00 -0.87 11.19
C PHE A 285 12.10 -2.27 11.79
N TYR A 286 10.95 -2.91 11.96
CA TYR A 286 10.87 -4.34 12.25
C TYR A 286 10.68 -5.08 10.94
N TYR A 287 11.35 -6.22 10.79
CA TYR A 287 11.22 -7.00 9.56
C TYR A 287 10.75 -8.42 9.87
N GLY A 288 9.99 -8.96 8.93
CA GLY A 288 9.53 -10.34 8.92
C GLY A 288 9.81 -10.95 7.55
N HIS A 289 10.30 -12.19 7.52
CA HIS A 289 10.66 -12.84 6.26
C HIS A 289 10.43 -14.36 6.27
N ILE A 290 9.82 -14.86 5.18
CA ILE A 290 9.72 -16.27 4.77
C ILE A 290 9.90 -16.35 3.24
N GLY A 291 10.63 -17.37 2.76
CA GLY A 291 10.90 -17.57 1.33
C GLY A 291 12.31 -17.16 0.94
N ASP A 292 12.49 -16.71 -0.30
CA ASP A 292 13.77 -16.34 -0.90
C ASP A 292 13.77 -14.96 -1.58
N SER A 293 12.66 -14.24 -1.52
CA SER A 293 12.67 -12.77 -1.60
C SER A 293 13.60 -12.19 -0.52
N ARG A 294 14.14 -10.99 -0.73
CA ARG A 294 15.19 -10.44 0.15
C ARG A 294 14.87 -9.07 0.70
N ILE A 295 15.39 -8.80 1.88
CA ILE A 295 15.37 -7.50 2.56
C ILE A 295 16.83 -7.06 2.76
N TYR A 296 17.15 -5.86 2.29
CA TYR A 296 18.44 -5.22 2.48
C TYR A 296 18.30 -3.91 3.26
N HIS A 297 19.36 -3.56 4.00
CA HIS A 297 19.56 -2.25 4.61
C HIS A 297 20.84 -1.63 4.09
N ILE A 298 20.77 -0.34 3.77
CA ILE A 298 21.90 0.47 3.31
C ILE A 298 21.97 1.70 4.22
N PRO A 299 22.87 1.71 5.22
CA PRO A 299 23.04 2.86 6.09
C PRO A 299 23.64 4.04 5.32
N LEU A 300 23.35 5.27 5.77
CA LEU A 300 23.93 6.47 5.17
C LEU A 300 25.47 6.41 5.15
N GLY A 301 26.05 6.48 3.95
CA GLY A 301 27.50 6.41 3.74
C GLY A 301 28.14 5.04 4.02
N GLY A 302 27.34 4.00 4.28
CA GLY A 302 27.81 2.63 4.47
C GLY A 302 27.51 1.72 3.29
N LYS A 303 27.71 0.41 3.49
CA LYS A 303 27.50 -0.63 2.47
C LYS A 303 26.18 -1.35 2.67
N MET A 304 25.64 -1.91 1.60
CA MET A 304 24.44 -2.73 1.65
C MET A 304 24.67 -4.03 2.45
N HIS A 305 23.71 -4.34 3.32
CA HIS A 305 23.67 -5.57 4.12
C HIS A 305 22.35 -6.29 3.90
N GLN A 306 22.40 -7.59 3.59
CA GLN A 306 21.22 -8.44 3.55
C GLN A 306 20.75 -8.75 4.99
N LEU A 307 19.52 -8.37 5.33
CA LEU A 307 18.90 -8.60 6.64
C LEU A 307 18.20 -9.96 6.73
N SER A 308 17.62 -10.42 5.62
CA SER A 308 16.97 -11.72 5.52
C SER A 308 17.95 -12.80 5.08
N GLU A 309 17.66 -14.05 5.42
CA GLU A 309 18.39 -15.21 4.90
C GLU A 309 17.48 -16.05 3.99
N ASP A 310 17.92 -16.38 2.78
CA ASP A 310 17.09 -17.16 1.85
C ASP A 310 16.72 -18.53 2.45
N HIS A 311 15.42 -18.84 2.48
CA HIS A 311 14.91 -20.15 2.84
C HIS A 311 14.95 -21.09 1.64
N THR A 312 16.13 -21.27 1.05
CA THR A 312 16.39 -22.26 0.00
C THR A 312 17.46 -23.23 0.46
N HIS A 313 17.54 -24.39 -0.22
CA HIS A 313 18.64 -25.32 0.02
C HIS A 313 20.00 -24.65 -0.19
N VAL A 314 20.11 -23.83 -1.23
CA VAL A 314 21.34 -23.11 -1.57
C VAL A 314 21.63 -21.98 -0.58
N GLY A 315 20.61 -21.26 -0.11
CA GLY A 315 20.74 -20.27 0.96
C GLY A 315 21.34 -20.86 2.23
N TYR A 316 20.90 -22.06 2.62
CA TYR A 316 21.49 -22.79 3.76
C TYR A 316 22.98 -23.10 3.56
N LEU A 317 23.38 -23.56 2.37
CA LEU A 317 24.77 -23.87 2.06
C LEU A 317 25.65 -22.61 2.05
N ARG A 318 25.14 -21.48 1.52
CA ARG A 318 25.83 -20.18 1.60
C ARG A 318 26.09 -19.77 3.05
N ARG A 319 25.10 -19.90 3.93
CA ARG A 319 25.25 -19.55 5.35
C ARG A 319 26.31 -20.36 6.08
N LYS A 320 26.52 -21.61 5.66
CA LYS A 320 27.59 -22.45 6.17
C LYS A 320 28.97 -22.16 5.58
N GLY A 321 29.06 -21.27 4.58
CA GLY A 321 30.28 -21.02 3.82
C GLY A 321 30.64 -22.16 2.86
N GLU A 322 29.70 -23.08 2.59
CA GLU A 322 29.91 -24.20 1.65
C GLU A 322 29.76 -23.76 0.19
N LEU A 323 29.02 -22.68 -0.07
CA LEU A 323 28.89 -22.06 -1.39
C LEU A 323 29.15 -20.56 -1.32
N ASN A 324 29.88 -20.03 -2.30
CA ASN A 324 29.93 -18.58 -2.54
C ASN A 324 28.71 -18.09 -3.36
N GLU A 325 28.57 -16.77 -3.53
CA GLU A 325 27.45 -16.16 -4.26
C GLU A 325 27.34 -16.66 -5.72
N ARG A 326 28.48 -16.78 -6.41
CA ARG A 326 28.51 -17.26 -7.79
C ARG A 326 28.06 -18.71 -7.88
N GLU A 327 28.57 -19.59 -7.03
CA GLU A 327 28.18 -21.01 -7.01
C GLU A 327 26.70 -21.18 -6.69
N ALA A 328 26.20 -20.41 -5.72
CA ALA A 328 24.79 -20.41 -5.36
C ALA A 328 23.89 -20.01 -6.53
N ARG A 329 24.23 -18.93 -7.24
CA ARG A 329 23.45 -18.39 -8.37
C ARG A 329 23.31 -19.36 -9.54
N PHE A 330 24.32 -20.21 -9.78
CA PHE A 330 24.31 -21.19 -10.86
C PHE A 330 23.99 -22.61 -10.39
N HIS A 331 23.64 -22.79 -9.11
CA HIS A 331 23.35 -24.11 -8.56
C HIS A 331 22.02 -24.66 -9.13
N PRO A 332 21.94 -25.94 -9.56
CA PRO A 332 20.73 -26.51 -10.17
C PRO A 332 19.48 -26.47 -9.28
N ARG A 333 19.66 -26.40 -7.96
CA ARG A 333 18.59 -26.37 -6.95
C ARG A 333 18.41 -25.00 -6.30
N LYS A 334 18.80 -23.92 -6.97
CA LYS A 334 18.74 -22.56 -6.41
C LYS A 334 17.33 -22.13 -5.97
N ASN A 335 16.30 -22.47 -6.75
CA ASN A 335 14.90 -22.10 -6.47
C ASN A 335 14.16 -23.16 -5.62
N VAL A 336 14.87 -24.10 -4.99
CA VAL A 336 14.24 -25.10 -4.11
C VAL A 336 14.07 -24.52 -2.72
N LEU A 337 12.86 -24.01 -2.47
CA LEU A 337 12.44 -23.47 -1.18
C LEU A 337 12.38 -24.55 -0.08
N THR A 338 12.81 -24.16 1.12
CA THR A 338 12.71 -24.95 2.36
C THR A 338 11.67 -24.38 3.33
N GLN A 339 11.25 -23.12 3.14
CA GLN A 339 10.14 -22.49 3.87
C GLN A 339 9.36 -21.58 2.93
N SER A 340 8.03 -21.66 3.01
CA SER A 340 7.08 -20.77 2.35
C SER A 340 5.79 -20.69 3.17
N LEU A 341 5.01 -19.63 2.99
CA LEU A 341 3.66 -19.58 3.54
C LEU A 341 2.75 -20.51 2.72
N GLY A 342 1.78 -21.14 3.38
CA GLY A 342 0.96 -22.20 2.77
C GLY A 342 1.78 -23.37 2.24
N SER A 343 1.34 -23.91 1.10
CA SER A 343 1.88 -25.09 0.43
C SER A 343 1.90 -26.32 1.36
N ASN A 344 2.69 -27.33 1.04
CA ASN A 344 2.86 -28.55 1.85
C ASN A 344 3.75 -28.34 3.09
N ALA A 345 4.03 -27.09 3.49
CA ALA A 345 4.79 -26.82 4.70
C ALA A 345 3.88 -27.03 5.90
N GLN A 346 4.18 -28.01 6.77
CA GLN A 346 3.39 -28.24 7.98
C GLN A 346 3.60 -27.15 9.04
N PHE A 347 4.78 -26.55 9.05
CA PHE A 347 5.15 -25.49 9.98
C PHE A 347 6.08 -24.49 9.29
N VAL A 348 6.02 -23.24 9.75
CA VAL A 348 6.91 -22.18 9.30
C VAL A 348 7.62 -21.49 10.47
N LYS A 349 8.85 -21.07 10.22
CA LYS A 349 9.66 -20.31 11.17
C LYS A 349 10.06 -18.96 10.55
N PRO A 350 9.26 -17.90 10.72
CA PRO A 350 9.59 -16.59 10.17
C PRO A 350 10.86 -16.03 10.81
N GLN A 351 11.72 -15.43 9.98
CA GLN A 351 12.83 -14.62 10.45
C GLN A 351 12.30 -13.25 10.86
N ILE A 352 12.62 -12.83 12.08
CA ILE A 352 12.13 -11.57 12.64
C ILE A 352 13.30 -10.83 13.27
N GLY A 353 13.44 -9.56 12.90
CA GLY A 353 14.45 -8.68 13.48
C GLY A 353 13.98 -7.23 13.53
N GLU A 354 14.86 -6.36 13.99
CA GLU A 354 14.60 -4.92 14.09
C GLU A 354 15.88 -4.13 13.82
N ILE A 355 15.71 -2.92 13.34
CA ILE A 355 16.80 -1.99 13.09
C ILE A 355 16.32 -0.57 13.32
N LYS A 356 17.19 0.25 13.93
CA LYS A 356 16.87 1.66 14.19
C LYS A 356 16.92 2.43 12.88
N ALA A 357 15.90 3.24 12.61
CA ALA A 357 15.89 4.11 11.45
C ALA A 357 16.74 5.36 11.71
N HIS A 358 17.64 5.66 10.78
CA HIS A 358 18.43 6.89 10.77
C HIS A 358 18.17 7.67 9.49
N ALA A 359 18.25 9.00 9.55
CA ALA A 359 18.18 9.84 8.35
C ALA A 359 19.23 9.40 7.32
N GLY A 360 18.80 9.30 6.07
CA GLY A 360 19.61 8.82 4.95
C GLY A 360 19.66 7.30 4.78
N ASP A 361 19.14 6.52 5.73
CA ASP A 361 19.06 5.07 5.57
C ASP A 361 18.11 4.68 4.45
N ARG A 362 18.48 3.62 3.73
CA ARG A 362 17.64 3.02 2.69
C ARG A 362 17.39 1.54 2.98
N PHE A 363 16.20 1.09 2.65
CA PHE A 363 15.81 -0.30 2.72
C PHE A 363 15.31 -0.77 1.36
N VAL A 364 15.65 -2.00 0.99
CA VAL A 364 15.33 -2.56 -0.31
C VAL A 364 14.67 -3.92 -0.11
N LEU A 365 13.44 -4.08 -0.59
CA LEU A 365 12.77 -5.37 -0.69
C LEU A 365 12.74 -5.80 -2.15
N VAL A 366 13.09 -7.05 -2.44
CA VAL A 366 13.07 -7.59 -3.80
C VAL A 366 12.58 -9.02 -3.84
N THR A 367 11.90 -9.40 -4.91
CA THR A 367 11.65 -10.81 -5.24
C THR A 367 12.85 -11.42 -5.96
N ASP A 368 12.84 -12.74 -6.13
CA ASP A 368 13.98 -13.47 -6.68
C ASP A 368 14.31 -13.03 -8.12
N GLY A 369 13.31 -12.60 -8.91
CA GLY A 369 13.49 -12.08 -10.26
C GLY A 369 14.46 -10.91 -10.37
N VAL A 370 14.55 -10.06 -9.34
CA VAL A 370 15.59 -9.00 -9.27
C VAL A 370 16.95 -9.63 -9.01
N THR A 371 17.06 -10.53 -8.03
CA THR A 371 18.33 -11.17 -7.64
C THR A 371 18.84 -12.18 -8.66
N ASP A 372 17.97 -12.65 -9.56
CA ASP A 372 18.31 -13.52 -10.69
C ASP A 372 18.86 -12.73 -11.88
N GLY A 373 18.47 -11.46 -12.03
CA GLY A 373 19.02 -10.52 -13.02
C GLY A 373 20.24 -9.75 -12.51
N LEU A 374 20.24 -9.34 -11.24
CA LEU A 374 21.26 -8.48 -10.64
C LEU A 374 22.05 -9.21 -9.54
N TRP A 375 23.32 -8.85 -9.40
CA TRP A 375 24.14 -9.22 -8.24
C TRP A 375 23.86 -8.24 -7.10
N ASP A 376 24.20 -8.60 -5.86
CA ASP A 376 23.99 -7.72 -4.70
C ASP A 376 24.66 -6.35 -4.91
N ARG A 377 25.89 -6.35 -5.45
CA ARG A 377 26.59 -5.11 -5.83
C ARG A 377 25.82 -4.29 -6.88
N GLY A 378 25.18 -4.95 -7.84
CA GLY A 378 24.37 -4.27 -8.86
C GLY A 378 23.13 -3.61 -8.25
N ILE A 379 22.48 -4.27 -7.28
CA ILE A 379 21.35 -3.68 -6.53
C ILE A 379 21.81 -2.43 -5.77
N GLU A 380 22.95 -2.52 -5.07
CA GLU A 380 23.54 -1.40 -4.34
C GLU A 380 23.86 -0.22 -5.28
N GLU A 381 24.52 -0.47 -6.41
CA GLU A 381 24.84 0.56 -7.41
C GLU A 381 23.57 1.22 -7.98
N GLN A 382 22.54 0.46 -8.32
CA GLN A 382 21.27 1.02 -8.83
C GLN A 382 20.54 1.89 -7.80
N VAL A 383 20.72 1.64 -6.50
CA VAL A 383 20.09 2.43 -5.44
C VAL A 383 20.93 3.65 -5.10
N LEU A 384 22.24 3.50 -4.87
CA LEU A 384 23.13 4.55 -4.36
C LEU A 384 23.69 5.48 -5.46
N ASP A 385 24.13 4.93 -6.58
CA ASP A 385 24.86 5.64 -7.63
C ASP A 385 24.42 5.18 -9.03
N PRO A 386 23.18 5.51 -9.44
CA PRO A 386 22.66 5.05 -10.71
C PRO A 386 23.38 5.72 -11.89
N PRO A 387 23.55 5.02 -13.02
CA PRO A 387 24.06 5.62 -14.24
C PRO A 387 23.25 6.87 -14.62
N LYS A 388 23.94 7.95 -15.01
CA LYS A 388 23.31 9.26 -15.33
C LYS A 388 22.11 9.18 -16.28
N LYS A 389 22.12 8.23 -17.21
CA LYS A 389 21.04 8.04 -18.20
C LYS A 389 19.71 7.59 -17.60
N ILE A 390 19.74 6.94 -16.44
CA ILE A 390 18.56 6.40 -15.75
C ILE A 390 18.35 7.02 -14.37
N ALA A 391 19.17 8.01 -14.00
CA ALA A 391 19.15 8.63 -12.68
C ALA A 391 17.80 9.30 -12.34
N ASP A 392 17.07 9.77 -13.35
CA ASP A 392 15.76 10.41 -13.19
C ASP A 392 14.63 9.39 -12.87
N LEU A 393 14.85 8.10 -13.11
CA LEU A 393 13.89 7.06 -12.77
C LEU A 393 13.92 6.79 -11.27
N THR A 394 12.81 6.35 -10.68
CA THR A 394 12.79 5.94 -9.27
C THR A 394 13.71 4.73 -9.02
N PRO A 395 14.29 4.57 -7.82
CA PRO A 395 15.18 3.46 -7.50
C PRO A 395 14.57 2.07 -7.79
N ALA A 396 13.30 1.85 -7.41
CA ALA A 396 12.62 0.59 -7.70
C ALA A 396 12.46 0.32 -9.20
N LEU A 397 12.13 1.36 -10.00
CA LEU A 397 12.00 1.22 -11.45
C LEU A 397 13.34 0.89 -12.11
N ARG A 398 14.44 1.47 -11.64
CA ARG A 398 15.79 1.12 -12.12
C ARG A 398 16.14 -0.34 -11.86
N LEU A 399 15.85 -0.82 -10.64
CA LEU A 399 16.09 -2.22 -10.27
C LEU A 399 15.31 -3.19 -11.18
N VAL A 400 14.00 -2.95 -11.34
CA VAL A 400 13.13 -3.81 -12.16
C VAL A 400 13.56 -3.80 -13.63
N ASN A 401 13.75 -2.61 -14.23
CA ASN A 401 14.14 -2.51 -15.64
C ASN A 401 15.49 -3.19 -15.90
N THR A 402 16.48 -2.94 -15.05
CA THR A 402 17.81 -3.52 -15.24
C THR A 402 17.79 -5.04 -15.07
N ALA A 403 17.05 -5.57 -14.08
CA ALA A 403 16.93 -7.01 -13.89
C ALA A 403 16.20 -7.71 -15.08
N ILE A 404 15.19 -7.05 -15.64
CA ILE A 404 14.49 -7.50 -16.83
C ILE A 404 15.42 -7.50 -18.05
N ASP A 405 16.23 -6.46 -18.21
CA ASP A 405 17.17 -6.34 -19.31
C ASP A 405 18.25 -7.44 -19.30
N GLU A 406 18.81 -7.74 -18.13
CA GLU A 406 19.83 -8.79 -17.94
C GLU A 406 19.29 -10.22 -18.12
N GLY A 407 18.04 -10.48 -17.70
CA GLY A 407 17.46 -11.83 -17.77
C GLY A 407 15.96 -11.86 -17.97
N GLY A 408 15.21 -11.16 -17.10
CA GLY A 408 13.75 -11.02 -17.18
C GLY A 408 12.97 -12.34 -17.27
N ARG A 409 13.54 -13.44 -16.74
CA ARG A 409 12.96 -14.80 -16.82
C ARG A 409 11.81 -15.02 -15.86
N ASP A 410 11.78 -14.26 -14.77
CA ASP A 410 10.74 -14.35 -13.76
C ASP A 410 10.00 -13.04 -13.56
N ASN A 411 8.91 -13.12 -12.80
CA ASN A 411 8.28 -11.94 -12.23
C ASN A 411 9.30 -11.17 -11.40
N THR A 412 9.29 -9.85 -11.53
CA THR A 412 10.36 -9.00 -11.03
C THR A 412 9.74 -7.86 -10.25
N THR A 413 9.97 -7.85 -8.94
CA THR A 413 9.39 -6.89 -8.02
C THR A 413 10.45 -6.28 -7.11
N ALA A 414 10.44 -4.96 -6.99
CA ALA A 414 11.32 -4.21 -6.11
C ALA A 414 10.56 -3.10 -5.38
N MET A 415 10.95 -2.86 -4.13
CA MET A 415 10.52 -1.72 -3.33
C MET A 415 11.72 -1.11 -2.62
N VAL A 416 11.86 0.21 -2.69
CA VAL A 416 12.93 0.97 -2.04
C VAL A 416 12.30 2.00 -1.12
N ILE A 417 12.72 2.02 0.14
CA ILE A 417 12.27 2.94 1.18
C ILE A 417 13.48 3.75 1.64
N GLU A 418 13.32 5.05 1.79
CA GLU A 418 14.35 5.99 2.22
C GLU A 418 13.82 6.80 3.40
N VAL A 419 14.64 6.94 4.44
CA VAL A 419 14.40 7.87 5.54
C VAL A 419 15.06 9.20 5.15
N VAL A 420 14.29 10.27 4.96
CA VAL A 420 14.81 11.57 4.54
C VAL A 420 14.48 12.65 5.58
N GLU A 421 15.24 13.74 5.57
CA GLU A 421 15.02 14.92 6.44
C GLU A 421 14.27 16.03 5.71
#